data_AF-A0A7J4SGZ6-F1
#
_entry.id   AF-A0A7J4SGZ6-F1
#
_cell.length_a   1.000
_cell.length_b   1.000
_cell.length_c   1.000
_cell.angle_alpha   90.00
_cell.angle_beta   90.00
_cell.angle_gamma   90.00
#
_symmetry.space_group_name_H-M   'P 1'
#
loop_
_entity.id
_entity.type
_entity.pdbx_description
1 polymer ?
#
loop_
_entity_poly.entity_id
_entity_poly.type
_entity_poly.pdbx_seq_one_letter_code
_entity_poly.pdbx_strand_id
1 'polypeptide(L)'
;LMRDIVRVREETNLDDLLDIFLSRKEQLALVQDEFGATLGLVTMEDVIETILGVEIVDEKDIEGIEEGVTGEDLRKFAIERRQEESE
;
A
#
# COMPACT_ATOMS: atom_id res chain seq x y z
N LEU A 1 6.13 -16.65 -17.21
CA LEU A 1 4.94 -17.05 -16.43
C LEU A 1 4.20 -15.78 -16.04
N MET A 2 2.89 -15.73 -16.25
CA MET A 2 2.02 -14.60 -15.87
C MET A 2 1.00 -15.14 -14.87
N ARG A 3 0.81 -14.45 -13.75
CA ARG A 3 -0.23 -14.77 -12.75
C ARG A 3 -1.36 -13.77 -12.89
N ASP A 4 -2.58 -14.22 -12.66
CA ASP A 4 -3.72 -13.33 -12.55
C ASP A 4 -3.60 -12.46 -11.30
N ILE A 5 -4.04 -11.21 -11.40
CA ILE A 5 -4.01 -10.24 -10.31
C ILE A 5 -5.40 -10.03 -9.73
N VAL A 6 -5.51 -9.97 -8.41
CA VAL A 6 -6.75 -9.59 -7.73
C VAL A 6 -7.04 -8.12 -8.02
N ARG A 7 -8.28 -7.82 -8.41
CA ARG A 7 -8.75 -6.46 -8.68
C ARG A 7 -9.76 -6.07 -7.61
N VAL A 8 -9.59 -4.87 -7.06
CA VAL A 8 -10.48 -4.29 -6.06
C VAL A 8 -10.92 -2.91 -6.52
N ARG A 9 -12.08 -2.43 -6.03
CA ARG A 9 -12.56 -1.08 -6.33
C ARG A 9 -12.02 -0.06 -5.34
N GLU A 10 -11.95 1.21 -5.74
CA GLU A 10 -11.50 2.28 -4.83
C GLU A 10 -12.39 2.44 -3.59
N GLU A 11 -13.67 2.07 -3.66
CA GLU A 11 -14.60 2.17 -2.53
C GLU A 11 -14.59 0.93 -1.62
N THR A 12 -13.68 -0.01 -1.85
CA THR A 12 -13.55 -1.22 -1.01
C THR A 12 -13.07 -0.81 0.39
N ASN A 13 -13.79 -1.21 1.43
CA ASN A 13 -13.40 -0.91 2.80
C ASN A 13 -12.12 -1.67 3.19
N LEU A 14 -11.43 -1.17 4.22
CA LEU A 14 -10.17 -1.71 4.68
C LEU A 14 -10.29 -3.14 5.26
N ASP A 15 -11.36 -3.40 6.00
CA ASP A 15 -11.72 -4.72 6.54
C ASP A 15 -12.05 -5.71 5.42
N ASP A 16 -12.86 -5.30 4.44
CA ASP A 16 -13.15 -6.11 3.26
C ASP A 16 -11.86 -6.45 2.47
N LEU A 17 -10.95 -5.48 2.33
CA LEU A 17 -9.67 -5.66 1.65
C LEU A 17 -8.75 -6.65 2.40
N LEU A 18 -8.71 -6.55 3.73
CA LEU A 18 -7.98 -7.51 4.57
C LEU A 18 -8.53 -8.93 4.41
N ASP A 19 -9.85 -9.09 4.42
CA ASP A 19 -10.52 -10.37 4.23
C ASP A 19 -10.22 -10.96 2.84
N ILE A 20 -10.16 -10.12 1.80
CA ILE A 20 -9.75 -10.55 0.44
C ILE A 20 -8.32 -11.11 0.47
N PHE A 21 -7.36 -10.41 1.08
CA PHE A 21 -5.97 -10.87 1.15
C PHE A 21 -5.84 -12.18 1.92
N LEU A 22 -6.49 -12.30 3.08
CA LEU A 22 -6.47 -13.50 3.92
C LEU A 22 -7.13 -14.71 3.23
N SER A 23 -8.31 -14.50 2.63
CA SER A 23 -9.08 -15.59 2.00
C SER A 23 -8.43 -16.11 0.72
N ARG A 24 -7.86 -15.20 -0.10
CA ARG A 24 -7.23 -15.57 -1.37
C ARG A 24 -5.75 -15.96 -1.22
N LYS A 25 -5.14 -15.69 -0.07
CA LYS A 25 -3.69 -15.85 0.18
C LYS A 25 -2.85 -15.07 -0.83
N GLU A 26 -3.33 -13.89 -1.19
CA GLU A 26 -2.65 -12.95 -2.06
C GLU A 26 -2.17 -11.76 -1.22
N GLN A 27 -1.10 -11.10 -1.65
CA GLN A 27 -0.50 -9.97 -0.92
C GLN A 27 -0.56 -8.65 -1.69
N LEU A 28 -1.06 -8.67 -2.93
CA LEU A 28 -1.08 -7.52 -3.82
C LEU A 28 -2.39 -7.51 -4.62
N ALA A 29 -3.00 -6.33 -4.70
CA ALA A 29 -4.21 -6.10 -5.48
C ALA A 29 -4.08 -4.85 -6.34
N LEU A 30 -4.73 -4.87 -7.50
CA LEU A 30 -4.86 -3.73 -8.40
C LEU A 30 -6.13 -2.96 -8.07
N VAL A 31 -6.00 -1.67 -7.80
CA VAL A 31 -7.12 -0.78 -7.48
C VAL A 31 -7.65 -0.17 -8.78
N GLN A 32 -8.96 -0.25 -8.98
CA GLN A 32 -9.63 0.29 -10.16
C GLN A 32 -10.79 1.21 -9.79
N ASP A 33 -11.09 2.15 -10.69
CA ASP A 33 -12.32 2.94 -10.62
C ASP A 33 -13.54 2.16 -11.19
N GLU A 34 -14.71 2.79 -11.17
CA GLU A 34 -15.96 2.23 -11.71
C GLU A 34 -15.93 1.99 -13.22
N PHE A 35 -15.03 2.64 -13.95
CA PHE A 35 -14.85 2.52 -15.40
C PHE A 35 -13.76 1.50 -15.78
N GLY A 36 -13.12 0.89 -14.79
CA GLY A 36 -12.04 -0.09 -14.96
C GLY A 36 -10.67 0.53 -15.24
N ALA A 37 -10.51 1.85 -15.08
CA ALA A 37 -9.20 2.48 -15.12
C ALA A 37 -8.38 2.07 -13.90
N THR A 38 -7.07 1.89 -14.09
CA THR A 38 -6.16 1.53 -13.01
C THR A 38 -5.78 2.79 -12.23
N LEU A 39 -6.07 2.80 -10.93
CA LEU A 39 -5.70 3.87 -10.02
C LEU A 39 -4.35 3.61 -9.37
N GLY A 40 -4.06 2.35 -9.06
CA GLY A 40 -2.81 1.97 -8.42
C GLY A 40 -2.78 0.52 -7.95
N LEU A 41 -1.87 0.25 -7.03
CA LEU A 41 -1.68 -1.03 -6.35
C LEU A 41 -1.83 -0.83 -4.86
N VAL A 42 -2.26 -1.87 -4.15
CA VAL A 42 -2.28 -1.92 -2.68
C VAL A 42 -1.76 -3.27 -2.22
N THR A 43 -1.02 -3.27 -1.12
CA THR A 43 -0.44 -4.48 -0.53
C THR A 43 -1.09 -4.82 0.80
N MET A 44 -0.87 -6.05 1.26
CA MET A 44 -1.30 -6.49 2.59
C MET A 44 -0.60 -5.72 3.72
N GLU A 45 0.65 -5.28 3.50
CA GLU A 45 1.41 -4.48 4.45
C GLU A 45 0.75 -3.13 4.68
N ASP A 46 0.42 -2.40 3.60
CA ASP A 46 -0.29 -1.13 3.67
C ASP A 46 -1.59 -1.23 4.50
N VAL A 47 -2.31 -2.34 4.35
CA VAL A 47 -3.55 -2.59 5.09
C VAL A 47 -3.27 -2.76 6.58
N ILE A 48 -2.30 -3.59 6.94
CA ILE A 48 -1.95 -3.85 8.35
C ILE A 48 -1.40 -2.58 9.01
N GLU A 49 -0.51 -1.86 8.35
CA GLU A 49 0.00 -0.56 8.82
C GLU A 49 -1.12 0.45 9.07
N THR A 50 -2.12 0.51 8.18
CA THR A 50 -3.25 1.42 8.36
C THR A 50 -4.07 1.06 9.59
N ILE A 51 -4.21 -0.24 9.88
CA ILE A 51 -4.90 -0.74 11.07
C ILE A 51 -4.09 -0.46 12.35
N LEU A 52 -2.77 -0.67 12.31
CA LEU A 52 -1.89 -0.50 13.46
C LEU A 52 -1.52 0.97 13.73
N GLY A 53 -1.58 1.83 12.72
CA GLY A 53 -1.18 3.23 12.79
C GLY A 53 0.34 3.44 12.92
N VAL A 54 1.13 2.43 12.56
CA VAL A 54 2.59 2.46 12.55
C VAL A 54 3.07 1.76 11.28
N GLU A 55 4.19 2.22 10.71
CA GLU A 55 4.82 1.53 9.58
C GLU A 55 5.42 0.20 10.02
N ILE A 56 5.40 -0.77 9.12
CA ILE A 56 6.07 -2.05 9.33
C ILE A 56 7.46 -1.92 8.73
N VAL A 57 8.48 -2.07 9.57
CA VAL A 57 9.88 -1.97 9.17
C VAL A 57 10.44 -3.39 9.07
N ASP A 58 10.84 -3.81 7.86
CA ASP A 58 11.55 -5.08 7.66
C ASP A 58 13.05 -4.91 7.94
N GLU A 59 13.75 -6.02 8.09
CA GLU A 59 15.19 -6.06 8.38
C GLU A 59 16.03 -5.24 7.38
N LYS A 60 15.55 -5.10 6.13
CA LYS A 60 16.22 -4.35 5.07
C LYS A 60 16.03 -2.84 5.16
N ASP A 61 14.92 -2.39 5.75
CA ASP A 61 14.63 -0.97 5.89
C ASP A 61 15.51 -0.35 6.97
N ILE A 62 15.90 -1.15 7.98
CA ILE A 62 16.79 -0.72 9.06
C ILE A 62 18.12 -0.18 8.50
N GLU A 63 18.76 -0.90 7.58
CA GLU A 63 20.02 -0.45 6.95
C GLU A 63 19.81 0.88 6.21
N GLY A 64 18.68 1.02 5.49
CA GLY A 64 18.36 2.23 4.75
C GLY A 64 17.99 3.43 5.63
N ILE A 65 17.37 3.20 6.78
CA ILE A 65 17.04 4.22 7.78
C ILE A 65 18.32 4.68 8.48
N GLU A 66 19.19 3.76 8.88
CA GLU A 66 20.49 4.09 9.51
C GLU A 66 21.42 4.86 8.56
N GLU A 67 21.39 4.54 7.27
CA GLU A 67 22.14 5.26 6.23
C GLU A 67 21.45 6.56 5.74
N GLY A 68 20.21 6.83 6.20
CA GLY A 68 19.45 8.03 5.83
C GLY A 68 18.96 8.07 4.38
N VAL A 69 18.89 6.92 3.71
CA VAL A 69 18.42 6.76 2.31
C VAL A 69 16.95 6.33 2.23
N THR A 70 16.37 5.81 3.32
CA THR A 70 14.95 5.44 3.43
C THR A 70 14.32 6.26 4.57
N GLY A 71 13.10 6.76 4.35
CA GLY A 71 12.35 7.46 5.39
C GLY A 71 11.74 6.48 6.38
N GLU A 72 11.66 6.86 7.66
CA GLU A 72 10.98 6.07 8.70
C GLU A 72 9.46 5.93 8.45
N ASP A 73 8.90 6.75 7.55
CA ASP A 73 7.47 6.78 7.20
C ASP A 73 7.30 7.21 5.73
N LEU A 74 7.04 6.23 4.86
CA LEU A 74 6.82 6.47 3.43
C LEU A 74 5.51 7.22 3.17
N ARG A 75 4.49 7.05 4.03
CA ARG A 75 3.21 7.77 3.91
C ARG A 75 3.39 9.26 4.15
N LYS A 76 4.13 9.64 5.18
CA LYS A 76 4.44 11.03 5.50
C LYS A 76 5.12 11.72 4.32
N PHE A 77 6.09 11.04 3.71
CA PHE A 77 6.77 11.55 2.54
C PHE A 77 5.84 11.73 1.33
N ALA A 78 4.94 10.76 1.08
CA ALA A 78 3.95 10.87 0.00
C ALA A 78 2.98 12.05 0.21
N ILE A 79 2.59 12.32 1.46
CA ILE A 79 1.74 13.48 1.82
C ILE A 79 2.48 14.80 1.58
N GLU A 80 3.73 14.91 2.02
CA GLU A 80 4.56 16.10 1.84
C GLU A 80 4.73 16.43 0.35
N ARG A 81 5.07 15.43 -0.48
CA ARG A 81 5.22 15.63 -1.93
C ARG A 81 3.92 16.07 -2.61
N ARG A 82 2.77 15.51 -2.22
CA ARG A 82 1.47 15.95 -2.77
C ARG A 82 1.18 17.42 -2.44
N GLN A 83 1.59 17.88 -1.26
CA GLN A 83 1.41 19.27 -0.87
C GLN A 83 2.35 20.20 -1.65
N GLU A 84 3.60 19.80 -1.85
CA GLU A 84 4.58 20.54 -2.67
C GLU A 84 4.14 20.65 -4.14
N GLU A 85 3.57 19.59 -4.73
CA GLU A 85 3.06 19.61 -6.11
C GLU A 85 1.79 20.46 -6.29
N SER A 86 1.12 20.81 -5.18
CA SER A 86 -0.10 21.61 -5.19
C SER A 86 0.15 23.11 -5.00
N GLU A 87 1.41 23.54 -4.79
CA GLU A 87 1.87 24.94 -4.72
C GLU A 87 2.51 25.42 -6.04
#